data_AF-A0A9E3Y879-F1
#
_entry.id   AF-A0A9E3Y879-F1
#
_cell.length_a   1.000
_cell.length_b   1.000
_cell.length_c   1.000
_cell.angle_alpha   90.00
_cell.angle_beta   90.00
_cell.angle_gamma   90.00
#
_symmetry.space_group_name_H-M   'P 1'
#
loop_
_entity.id
_entity.type
_entity.pdbx_description
1 polymer ?
#
loop_
_entity_poly.entity_id
_entity_poly.type
_entity_poly.pdbx_seq_one_letter_code
_entity_poly.pdbx_strand_id
1 'polypeptide(L)'
;MILRRRERQPEPPWRQRFDQARTLVLARTDDASVAVRLSAVESALLEATSDRASLVGAIDQLGGHRAGDELKVALRRRPDPTAADSPEIISLRRRFESVQRLKNSLDDLDQRVAATLADLESYAAEVVESSVTGVGTAQQHLDALNGDAAALRAAHAELEAQFPIVTRDPRGGR
;
A
#
# COMPACT_ATOMS: atom_id res chain seq x y z
N MET A 1 -16.81 13.69 31.31
CA MET A 1 -16.86 13.81 29.83
C MET A 1 -15.42 13.81 29.33
N ILE A 2 -14.89 12.66 28.89
CA ILE A 2 -13.49 12.53 28.46
C ILE A 2 -13.45 12.87 26.96
N LEU A 3 -12.91 14.05 26.63
CA LEU A 3 -12.58 14.43 25.25
C LEU A 3 -11.48 13.48 24.76
N ARG A 4 -11.86 12.48 23.96
CA ARG A 4 -10.90 11.66 23.20
C ARG A 4 -10.15 12.61 22.27
N ARG A 5 -8.92 12.98 22.66
CA ARG A 5 -7.94 13.65 21.80
C ARG A 5 -7.78 12.74 20.59
N ARG A 6 -8.34 13.13 19.43
CA ARG A 6 -7.99 12.51 18.14
C ARG A 6 -6.48 12.72 18.01
N GLU A 7 -5.70 11.69 18.29
CA GLU A 7 -4.32 11.62 17.83
C GLU A 7 -4.40 11.83 16.32
N ARG A 8 -3.88 12.97 15.85
CA ARG A 8 -3.69 13.19 14.43
C ARG A 8 -2.78 12.05 13.98
N GLN A 9 -3.30 11.14 13.16
CA GLN A 9 -2.44 10.21 12.46
C GLN A 9 -1.34 11.03 11.78
N PRO A 10 -0.06 10.62 11.91
CA PRO A 10 1.01 11.29 11.22
C PRO A 10 0.69 11.34 9.73
N GLU A 11 0.92 12.51 9.14
CA GLU A 11 0.64 12.73 7.73
C GLU A 11 1.49 11.77 6.88
N PRO A 12 0.92 11.11 5.85
CA PRO A 12 1.67 10.17 5.04
C PRO A 12 2.85 10.87 4.35
N PRO A 13 4.02 10.22 4.22
CA PRO A 13 5.22 10.86 3.66
C PRO A 13 5.03 11.29 2.19
N TRP A 14 4.10 10.66 1.47
CA TRP A 14 3.78 11.00 0.09
C TRP A 14 2.88 12.24 -0.06
N ARG A 15 2.23 12.68 1.02
CA ARG A 15 1.17 13.70 0.99
C ARG A 15 1.67 15.04 0.43
N GLN A 16 2.84 15.47 0.90
CA GLN A 16 3.47 16.71 0.43
C GLN A 16 3.75 16.68 -1.08
N ARG A 17 4.25 15.56 -1.61
CA ARG A 17 4.55 15.39 -3.04
C ARG A 17 3.27 15.46 -3.87
N PHE A 18 2.23 14.76 -3.41
CA PHE A 18 0.92 14.78 -4.05
C PHE A 18 0.32 16.19 -4.09
N ASP A 19 0.32 16.90 -2.96
CA ASP A 19 -0.27 18.25 -2.87
C ASP A 19 0.47 19.26 -3.76
N GLN A 20 1.81 19.14 -3.87
CA GLN A 20 2.61 19.95 -4.80
C GLN A 20 2.23 19.70 -6.26
N ALA A 21 2.20 18.43 -6.68
CA ALA A 21 1.84 18.06 -8.05
C ALA A 21 0.40 18.48 -8.40
N ARG A 22 -0.55 18.22 -7.49
CA ARG A 22 -1.94 18.66 -7.62
C ARG A 22 -2.06 20.17 -7.78
N THR A 23 -1.33 20.93 -6.99
CA THR A 23 -1.34 22.40 -7.08
C THR A 23 -0.87 22.87 -8.46
N LEU A 24 0.22 22.28 -8.97
CA LEU A 24 0.75 22.62 -10.30
C LEU A 24 -0.24 22.30 -11.41
N VAL A 25 -0.85 21.12 -11.37
CA VAL A 25 -1.84 20.70 -12.37
C VAL A 25 -3.06 21.63 -12.34
N LEU A 26 -3.67 21.84 -11.18
CA LEU A 26 -4.90 22.63 -11.06
C LEU A 26 -4.70 24.12 -11.36
N ALA A 27 -3.48 24.65 -11.20
CA ALA A 27 -3.18 26.02 -11.61
C ALA A 27 -3.09 26.21 -13.13
N ARG A 28 -3.06 25.11 -13.90
CA ARG A 28 -2.82 25.09 -15.36
C ARG A 28 -3.92 24.40 -16.15
N THR A 29 -4.94 23.89 -15.47
CA THR A 29 -6.12 23.29 -16.09
C THR A 29 -7.40 23.80 -15.46
N ASP A 30 -8.38 24.16 -16.29
CA ASP A 30 -9.73 24.48 -15.86
C ASP A 30 -10.67 23.25 -15.93
N ASP A 31 -10.13 22.08 -16.28
CA ASP A 31 -10.93 20.87 -16.41
C ASP A 31 -11.27 20.26 -15.04
N ALA A 32 -12.53 20.41 -14.65
CA ALA A 32 -13.10 19.82 -13.43
C ALA A 32 -12.92 18.29 -13.37
N SER A 33 -12.84 17.60 -14.52
CA SER A 33 -12.62 16.16 -14.59
C SER A 33 -11.25 15.75 -14.04
N VAL A 34 -10.22 16.59 -14.23
CA VAL A 34 -8.87 16.36 -13.69
C VAL A 34 -8.88 16.43 -12.17
N ALA A 35 -9.58 17.41 -11.59
CA ALA A 35 -9.70 17.53 -10.13
C ALA A 35 -10.38 16.29 -9.50
N VAL A 36 -11.39 15.73 -10.17
CA VAL A 36 -12.06 14.50 -9.72
C VAL A 36 -11.10 13.31 -9.79
N ARG A 37 -10.37 13.14 -10.89
CA ARG A 37 -9.39 12.04 -11.05
C ARG A 37 -8.27 12.13 -10.02
N LEU A 38 -7.71 13.32 -9.78
CA LEU A 38 -6.71 13.52 -8.74
C LEU A 38 -7.26 13.19 -7.34
N SER A 39 -8.49 13.59 -7.03
CA SER A 39 -9.13 13.21 -5.77
C SER A 39 -9.30 11.70 -5.64
N ALA A 40 -9.56 11.01 -6.75
CA ALA A 40 -9.66 9.55 -6.79
C ALA A 40 -8.29 8.88 -6.53
N VAL A 41 -7.20 9.43 -7.06
CA VAL A 41 -5.82 9.00 -6.77
C VAL A 41 -5.50 9.22 -5.29
N GLU A 42 -5.85 10.39 -4.74
CA GLU A 42 -5.64 10.72 -3.33
C GLU A 42 -6.32 9.68 -2.41
N SER A 43 -7.58 9.35 -2.67
CA SER A 43 -8.31 8.33 -1.92
C SER A 43 -7.64 6.96 -2.00
N ALA A 44 -7.19 6.55 -3.19
CA ALA A 44 -6.49 5.28 -3.38
C ALA A 44 -5.16 5.21 -2.61
N LEU A 45 -4.41 6.31 -2.56
CA LEU A 45 -3.17 6.41 -1.77
C LEU A 45 -3.43 6.37 -0.26
N LEU A 46 -4.55 6.95 0.21
CA LEU A 46 -4.97 6.85 1.61
C LEU A 46 -5.36 5.42 2.00
N GLU A 47 -6.12 4.74 1.14
CA GLU A 47 -6.47 3.32 1.30
C GLU A 47 -5.19 2.46 1.35
N ALA A 48 -4.27 2.64 0.40
CA ALA A 48 -2.97 1.95 0.40
C ALA A 48 -2.16 2.22 1.68
N THR A 49 -2.20 3.44 2.22
CA THR A 49 -1.52 3.76 3.49
C THR A 49 -2.13 3.00 4.68
N SER A 50 -3.46 2.87 4.69
CA SER A 50 -4.18 2.08 5.69
C SER A 50 -3.82 0.59 5.57
N ASP A 51 -3.85 0.04 4.36
CA ASP A 51 -3.50 -1.35 4.08
C ASP A 51 -2.07 -1.67 4.50
N ARG A 52 -1.13 -0.77 4.18
CA ARG A 52 0.27 -0.87 4.60
C ARG A 52 0.39 -1.00 6.11
N ALA A 53 -0.30 -0.14 6.87
CA ALA A 53 -0.28 -0.18 8.33
C ALA A 53 -0.86 -1.49 8.87
N SER A 54 -1.94 -1.98 8.26
CA SER A 54 -2.57 -3.24 8.63
C SER A 54 -1.67 -4.44 8.33
N LEU A 55 -1.02 -4.48 7.16
CA LEU A 55 -0.04 -5.51 6.78
C LEU A 55 1.16 -5.55 7.75
N VAL A 56 1.73 -4.39 8.09
CA VAL A 56 2.81 -4.29 9.08
C VAL A 56 2.35 -4.84 10.43
N GLY A 57 1.16 -4.44 10.90
CA GLY A 57 0.59 -4.96 12.14
C GLY A 57 0.39 -6.48 12.13
N ALA A 58 -0.08 -7.05 11.01
CA ALA A 58 -0.25 -8.48 10.85
C ALA A 58 1.08 -9.25 10.85
N ILE A 59 2.10 -8.71 10.16
CA ILE A 59 3.46 -9.26 10.15
C ILE A 59 4.03 -9.28 11.58
N ASP A 60 3.84 -8.21 12.34
CA ASP A 60 4.32 -8.11 13.71
C ASP A 60 3.62 -9.10 14.65
N GLN A 61 2.29 -9.25 14.53
CA GLN A 61 1.51 -10.23 15.30
C GLN A 61 1.95 -11.67 15.04
N LEU A 62 2.32 -12.00 13.80
CA LEU A 62 2.86 -13.31 13.44
C LEU A 62 4.34 -13.49 13.81
N GLY A 63 4.96 -12.49 14.45
CA GLY A 63 6.36 -12.53 14.83
C GLY A 63 7.29 -12.51 13.63
N GLY A 64 7.02 -11.67 12.63
CA GLY A 64 7.69 -11.69 11.33
C GLY A 64 9.22 -11.55 11.37
N HIS A 65 9.79 -10.97 12.44
CA HIS A 65 11.23 -10.90 12.68
C HIS A 65 11.83 -12.22 13.21
N ARG A 66 11.02 -13.07 13.85
CA ARG A 66 11.44 -14.35 14.46
C ARG A 66 10.96 -15.58 13.69
N ALA A 67 9.93 -15.47 12.86
CA ALA A 67 9.26 -16.61 12.24
C ALA A 67 10.22 -17.53 11.47
N GLY A 68 11.17 -16.96 10.72
CA GLY A 68 12.16 -17.74 9.97
C GLY A 68 13.21 -18.40 10.85
N ASP A 69 13.65 -17.74 11.92
CA ASP A 69 14.67 -18.28 12.82
C ASP A 69 14.11 -19.39 13.71
N GLU A 70 12.88 -19.23 14.20
CA GLU A 70 12.18 -20.28 14.94
C GLU A 70 12.00 -21.56 14.08
N LEU A 71 11.62 -21.41 12.81
CA LEU A 71 11.54 -22.53 11.87
C LEU A 71 12.91 -23.18 11.63
N LYS A 72 13.95 -22.38 11.38
CA LYS A 72 15.32 -22.89 11.19
C LYS A 72 15.81 -23.67 12.42
N VAL A 73 15.56 -23.15 13.62
CA VAL A 73 15.94 -23.81 14.88
C VAL A 73 15.21 -25.13 15.04
N ALA A 74 13.89 -25.17 14.80
CA ALA A 74 13.11 -26.39 14.87
C ALA A 74 13.60 -27.47 13.88
N LEU A 75 13.91 -27.06 12.63
CA LEU A 75 14.48 -27.96 11.62
C LEU A 75 15.87 -28.49 12.01
N ARG A 76 16.72 -27.68 12.65
CA ARG A 76 18.06 -28.10 13.11
C ARG A 76 18.03 -29.03 14.31
N ARG A 77 17.03 -28.92 15.18
CA ARG A 77 16.86 -29.80 16.36
C ARG A 77 16.30 -31.17 15.99
N ARG A 78 15.97 -31.37 14.72
CA ARG A 78 15.36 -32.59 14.22
C ARG A 78 16.39 -33.73 14.24
N PRO A 79 16.09 -34.88 14.88
CA PRO A 79 17.03 -36.00 14.97
C PRO A 79 17.34 -36.66 13.62
N ASP A 80 16.33 -36.75 12.77
CA ASP A 80 16.42 -37.31 11.41
C ASP A 80 15.86 -36.30 10.40
N PRO A 81 16.68 -35.75 9.48
CA PRO A 81 16.25 -34.83 8.43
C PRO A 81 15.28 -35.42 7.40
N THR A 82 15.16 -36.75 7.31
CA THR A 82 14.37 -37.44 6.29
C THR A 82 12.99 -37.92 6.75
N ALA A 83 12.76 -38.02 8.06
CA ALA A 83 11.44 -38.22 8.67
C ALA A 83 10.34 -37.23 8.22
N ALA A 84 9.10 -37.46 8.64
CA ALA A 84 8.04 -36.48 8.45
C ALA A 84 8.23 -35.25 9.36
N ASP A 85 7.73 -34.10 8.92
CA ASP A 85 7.71 -32.89 9.76
C ASP A 85 6.79 -33.09 10.97
N SER A 86 7.27 -32.67 12.15
CA SER A 86 6.44 -32.66 13.36
C SER A 86 5.32 -31.63 13.26
N PRO A 87 4.22 -31.76 14.04
CA PRO A 87 3.16 -30.75 14.08
C PRO A 87 3.68 -29.33 14.37
N GLU A 88 4.73 -29.21 15.19
CA GLU A 88 5.40 -27.94 15.49
C GLU A 88 6.06 -27.36 14.23
N ILE A 89 6.85 -28.15 13.50
CA ILE A 89 7.52 -27.71 12.27
C ILE A 89 6.48 -27.30 11.21
N ILE A 90 5.40 -28.06 11.08
CA ILE A 90 4.29 -27.72 10.17
C ILE A 90 3.67 -26.37 10.53
N SER A 91 3.41 -26.13 11.82
CA SER A 91 2.86 -24.86 12.31
C SER A 91 3.82 -23.68 12.05
N LEU A 92 5.10 -23.84 12.37
CA LEU A 92 6.14 -22.84 12.13
C LEU A 92 6.30 -22.53 10.64
N ARG A 93 6.23 -23.57 9.78
CA ARG A 93 6.28 -23.42 8.33
C ARG A 93 5.09 -22.61 7.81
N ARG A 94 3.87 -22.95 8.20
CA ARG A 94 2.65 -22.19 7.82
C ARG A 94 2.68 -20.74 8.27
N ARG A 95 3.19 -20.47 9.48
CA ARG A 95 3.38 -19.12 9.99
C ARG A 95 4.42 -18.36 9.18
N PHE A 96 5.56 -18.97 8.90
CA PHE A 96 6.61 -18.38 8.07
C PHE A 96 6.11 -18.07 6.65
N GLU A 97 5.42 -19.01 6.01
CA GLU A 97 4.82 -18.82 4.68
C GLU A 97 3.79 -17.68 4.67
N SER A 98 2.96 -17.57 5.72
CA SER A 98 2.02 -16.46 5.86
C SER A 98 2.73 -15.12 6.04
N VAL A 99 3.79 -15.05 6.84
CA VAL A 99 4.62 -13.85 6.98
C VAL A 99 5.26 -13.46 5.65
N GLN A 100 5.78 -14.41 4.88
CA GLN A 100 6.39 -14.13 3.57
C GLN A 100 5.36 -13.60 2.57
N ARG A 101 4.15 -14.18 2.54
CA ARG A 101 3.07 -13.67 1.69
C ARG A 101 2.71 -12.23 2.04
N LEU A 102 2.54 -11.92 3.32
CA LEU A 102 2.24 -10.55 3.78
C LEU A 102 3.38 -9.56 3.45
N LYS A 103 4.65 -9.97 3.58
CA LYS A 103 5.80 -9.14 3.19
C LYS A 103 5.83 -8.87 1.68
N ASN A 104 5.59 -9.89 0.86
CA ASN A 104 5.53 -9.71 -0.58
C ASN A 104 4.39 -8.75 -0.99
N SER A 105 3.22 -8.87 -0.36
CA SER A 105 2.11 -7.94 -0.58
C SER A 105 2.44 -6.51 -0.13
N LEU A 106 3.16 -6.35 0.98
CA LEU A 106 3.63 -5.06 1.46
C LEU A 106 4.61 -4.41 0.47
N ASP A 107 5.57 -5.20 -0.04
CA ASP A 107 6.56 -4.73 -1.01
C ASP A 107 5.91 -4.35 -2.35
N ASP A 108 4.94 -5.13 -2.84
CA ASP A 108 4.17 -4.80 -4.06
C ASP A 108 3.36 -3.50 -3.88
N LEU A 109 2.72 -3.33 -2.72
CA LEU A 109 1.96 -2.12 -2.40
C LEU A 109 2.87 -0.89 -2.32
N ASP A 110 4.03 -0.99 -1.66
CA ASP A 110 5.00 0.10 -1.55
C ASP A 110 5.55 0.49 -2.95
N GLN A 111 5.76 -0.49 -3.85
CA GLN A 111 6.17 -0.24 -5.24
C GLN A 111 5.09 0.49 -6.05
N ARG A 112 3.82 0.07 -5.93
CA ARG A 112 2.70 0.72 -6.62
C ARG A 112 2.51 2.16 -6.16
N VAL A 113 2.57 2.41 -4.86
CA VAL A 113 2.50 3.77 -4.31
C VAL A 113 3.63 4.64 -4.87
N ALA A 114 4.85 4.12 -4.94
CA ALA A 114 5.98 4.86 -5.50
C ALA A 114 5.79 5.16 -7.00
N ALA A 115 5.31 4.19 -7.79
CA ALA A 115 5.03 4.37 -9.21
C ALA A 115 3.95 5.43 -9.47
N THR A 116 2.82 5.35 -8.75
CA THR A 116 1.72 6.33 -8.89
C THR A 116 2.16 7.75 -8.56
N LEU A 117 3.06 7.93 -7.59
CA LEU A 117 3.61 9.25 -7.29
C LEU A 117 4.53 9.76 -8.40
N ALA A 118 5.36 8.89 -8.98
CA ALA A 118 6.23 9.25 -10.09
C ALA A 118 5.43 9.62 -11.35
N ASP A 119 4.34 8.90 -11.62
CA ASP A 119 3.44 9.19 -12.74
C ASP A 119 2.70 10.51 -12.52
N LEU A 120 2.34 10.83 -11.28
CA LEU A 120 1.70 12.10 -10.94
C LEU A 120 2.67 13.28 -11.13
N GLU A 121 3.92 13.12 -10.72
CA GLU A 121 4.96 14.13 -10.92
C GLU A 121 5.27 14.34 -12.40
N SER A 122 5.32 13.25 -13.18
CA SER A 122 5.50 13.30 -14.63
C SER A 122 4.33 14.02 -15.31
N TYR A 123 3.10 13.68 -14.91
CA TYR A 123 1.90 14.38 -15.38
C TYR A 123 1.94 15.88 -15.06
N ALA A 124 2.32 16.25 -13.83
CA ALA A 124 2.42 17.65 -13.44
C ALA A 124 3.49 18.40 -14.25
N ALA A 125 4.64 17.78 -14.52
CA ALA A 125 5.69 18.36 -15.37
C ALA A 125 5.19 18.57 -16.81
N GLU A 126 4.52 17.58 -17.39
CA GLU A 126 3.96 17.63 -18.74
C GLU A 126 2.87 18.72 -18.89
N VAL A 127 2.00 18.88 -17.88
CA VAL A 127 1.00 19.96 -17.87
C VAL A 127 1.67 21.32 -17.87
N VAL A 128 2.76 21.48 -17.10
CA VAL A 128 3.54 22.73 -17.11
C VAL A 128 4.21 22.94 -18.47
N GLU A 129 4.83 21.92 -19.05
CA GLU A 129 5.51 22.02 -20.35
C GLU A 129 4.53 22.34 -21.48
N SER A 130 3.41 21.62 -21.56
CA SER A 130 2.38 21.83 -22.59
C SER A 130 1.74 23.21 -22.52
N SER A 131 1.63 23.81 -21.33
CA SER A 131 1.18 25.19 -21.18
C SER A 131 2.18 26.23 -21.72
N VAL A 132 3.46 25.85 -21.90
CA VAL A 132 4.52 26.69 -22.47
C VAL A 132 4.70 26.44 -23.97
N THR A 133 4.64 25.18 -24.40
CA THR A 133 5.00 24.75 -25.77
C THR A 133 3.77 24.55 -26.68
N GLY A 134 2.58 24.39 -26.12
CA GLY A 134 1.35 24.07 -26.86
C GLY A 134 1.27 22.63 -27.40
N VAL A 135 2.25 21.79 -27.08
CA VAL A 135 2.31 20.37 -27.45
C VAL A 135 2.31 19.55 -26.16
N GLY A 136 1.48 18.51 -26.05
CA GLY A 136 1.45 17.72 -24.83
C GLY A 136 0.77 16.36 -24.96
N THR A 137 1.31 15.39 -24.21
CA THR A 137 0.73 14.06 -24.00
C THR A 137 -0.01 13.96 -22.66
N ALA A 138 -0.35 15.09 -22.05
CA ALA A 138 -0.99 15.21 -20.73
C ALA A 138 -2.19 14.24 -20.55
N GLN A 139 -2.99 14.01 -21.59
CA GLN A 139 -4.10 13.07 -21.53
C GLN A 139 -3.65 11.61 -21.32
N GLN A 140 -2.55 11.18 -21.94
CA GLN A 140 -2.00 9.83 -21.77
C GLN A 140 -1.54 9.60 -20.33
N HIS A 141 -0.88 10.59 -19.73
CA HIS A 141 -0.47 10.55 -18.33
C HIS A 141 -1.66 10.54 -17.36
N LEU A 142 -2.71 11.32 -17.65
CA LEU A 142 -3.95 11.31 -16.87
C LEU A 142 -4.66 9.94 -16.94
N ASP A 143 -4.61 9.27 -18.09
CA ASP A 143 -5.18 7.93 -18.25
C ASP A 143 -4.33 6.86 -17.54
N ALA A 144 -2.99 6.99 -17.56
CA ALA A 144 -2.09 6.16 -16.77
C ALA A 144 -2.38 6.27 -15.26
N LEU A 145 -2.50 7.51 -14.73
CA LEU A 145 -2.86 7.76 -13.33
C LEU A 145 -4.19 7.14 -12.90
N ASN A 146 -5.17 7.13 -13.80
CA ASN A 146 -6.44 6.45 -13.54
C ASN A 146 -6.27 4.93 -13.49
N GLY A 147 -5.45 4.36 -14.38
CA GLY A 147 -5.08 2.95 -14.36
C GLY A 147 -4.42 2.56 -13.04
N ASP A 148 -3.49 3.40 -12.58
CA ASP A 148 -2.80 3.26 -11.30
C ASP A 148 -3.76 3.31 -10.10
N ALA A 149 -4.67 4.28 -10.06
CA ALA A 149 -5.69 4.36 -9.01
C ALA A 149 -6.61 3.13 -9.02
N ALA A 150 -6.96 2.60 -10.20
CA ALA A 150 -7.72 1.36 -10.31
C ALA A 150 -6.91 0.15 -9.82
N ALA A 151 -5.62 0.09 -10.13
CA ALA A 151 -4.73 -0.97 -9.68
C ALA A 151 -4.52 -0.97 -8.16
N LEU A 152 -4.41 0.20 -7.53
CA LEU A 152 -4.35 0.34 -6.07
C LEU A 152 -5.65 -0.13 -5.41
N ARG A 153 -6.82 0.22 -5.96
CA ARG A 153 -8.11 -0.27 -5.45
C ARG A 153 -8.28 -1.77 -5.63
N ALA A 154 -7.80 -2.32 -6.74
CA ALA A 154 -7.80 -3.75 -6.97
C ALA A 154 -6.91 -4.47 -5.95
N ALA A 155 -5.72 -3.93 -5.65
CA ALA A 155 -4.84 -4.45 -4.61
C ALA A 155 -5.51 -4.38 -3.22
N HIS A 156 -6.19 -3.26 -2.89
CA HIS A 156 -6.97 -3.14 -1.66
C HIS A 156 -8.04 -4.25 -1.54
N ALA A 157 -8.85 -4.44 -2.59
CA ALA A 157 -9.88 -5.48 -2.61
C ALA A 157 -9.30 -6.90 -2.50
N GLU A 158 -8.13 -7.15 -3.11
CA GLU A 158 -7.41 -8.41 -2.98
C GLU A 158 -6.93 -8.64 -1.54
N LEU A 159 -6.39 -7.61 -0.89
CA LEU A 159 -5.96 -7.65 0.50
C LEU A 159 -7.14 -7.91 1.46
N GLU A 160 -8.29 -7.28 1.23
CA GLU A 160 -9.51 -7.55 2.00
C GLU A 160 -9.96 -9.01 1.85
N ALA A 161 -9.91 -9.55 0.63
CA ALA A 161 -10.33 -10.91 0.35
C ALA A 161 -9.37 -11.96 0.94
N GLN A 162 -8.06 -11.71 0.87
CA GLN A 162 -7.02 -12.63 1.34
C GLN A 162 -6.80 -12.56 2.85
N PHE A 163 -6.99 -11.39 3.45
CA PHE A 163 -6.68 -11.13 4.85
C PHE A 163 -7.82 -10.40 5.59
N PRO A 164 -9.00 -11.02 5.71
CA PRO A 164 -10.21 -10.38 6.27
C PRO A 164 -10.09 -9.96 7.75
N ILE A 165 -9.10 -10.49 8.48
CA ILE A 165 -8.81 -10.14 9.89
C ILE A 165 -7.94 -8.86 9.96
N VAL A 166 -7.26 -8.51 8.87
CA VAL A 166 -6.29 -7.41 8.80
C VAL A 166 -6.98 -6.08 8.46
N THR A 167 -8.08 -6.11 7.70
CA THR A 167 -8.79 -4.90 7.22
C THR A 167 -9.98 -4.47 8.08
N ARG A 168 -10.48 -5.33 8.97
CA ARG A 168 -11.47 -4.92 9.99
C ARG A 168 -10.77 -4.26 11.16
N ASP A 169 -10.93 -2.94 11.27
CA ASP A 169 -10.56 -2.16 12.46
C ASP A 169 -10.99 -2.92 13.75
N PRO A 170 -10.06 -3.29 14.65
CA PRO A 170 -10.41 -3.94 15.91
C PRO A 170 -11.25 -3.04 16.84
N ARG A 171 -11.51 -1.78 16.48
CA ARG A 171 -12.39 -0.86 17.21
C ARG A 171 -13.85 -0.90 16.78
N GLY A 172 -14.21 -1.75 15.80
CA GLY A 172 -15.56 -1.88 15.25
C GLY A 172 -16.48 -2.92 15.91
N GLY A 173 -16.09 -3.52 17.04
CA GLY A 173 -16.96 -4.43 17.80
C GLY A 173 -17.98 -3.66 18.64
N ARG A 174 -19.24 -3.65 18.20
CA ARG A 174 -20.39 -3.43 19.08
C ARG A 174 -20.71 -4.70 19.86
#